data_AF-A6T1V3-F1
#
_entry.id   AF-A6T1V3-F1
#
_cell.length_a   1.000
_cell.length_b   1.000
_cell.length_c   1.000
_cell.angle_alpha   90.00
_cell.angle_beta   90.00
_cell.angle_gamma   90.00
#
_symmetry.space_group_name_H-M   'P 1'
#
loop_
_entity.id
_entity.type
_entity.pdbx_description
1 polymer ?
#
loop_
_entity_poly.entity_id
_entity_poly.type
_entity_poly.pdbx_seq_one_letter_code
_entity_poly.pdbx_strand_id
1 'polypeptide(L)'
;MIFASTGPKPEIVIQDAINNDIRIVRNEEHCLVYDRPMQASGLTKEEMLSWWKERQGTEDESDARRSLSQRLMASLASDGERNVFSVYYRAFKDLGDKLPALIPQVYLHYDPYTLAQLGGVGRLSRQRMDFLLLFSDAGRVVVEVDGSQHFAEDGKPSLARYADMVAADRDLRLAGYEVYRFGANELTGHGSAERIEAFFRRLLRKHAVLPGAGSAE
;
A
#
# COMPACT_ATOMS: atom_id res chain seq x y z
N MET A 1 -2.43 10.65 3.59
CA MET A 1 -2.28 9.54 2.61
C MET A 1 -3.61 9.31 1.91
N ILE A 2 -3.62 9.15 0.59
CA ILE A 2 -4.82 8.90 -0.22
C ILE A 2 -4.74 7.48 -0.77
N PHE A 3 -5.75 6.64 -0.49
CA PHE A 3 -5.68 5.21 -0.74
C PHE A 3 -7.05 4.55 -0.92
N ALA A 4 -7.06 3.25 -1.23
CA ALA A 4 -8.24 2.40 -1.32
C ALA A 4 -9.38 2.99 -2.17
N SER A 5 -9.10 3.49 -3.37
CA SER A 5 -10.20 3.92 -4.27
C SER A 5 -11.06 2.72 -4.67
N THR A 6 -12.38 2.85 -4.58
CA THR A 6 -13.37 1.84 -5.06
C THR A 6 -14.01 2.24 -6.38
N GLY A 7 -13.53 3.32 -7.00
CA GLY A 7 -14.06 3.87 -8.23
C GLY A 7 -12.93 4.40 -9.12
N PRO A 8 -13.21 5.40 -9.97
CA PRO A 8 -12.19 6.01 -10.81
C PRO A 8 -10.97 6.52 -10.01
N LYS A 9 -9.83 6.63 -10.68
CA LYS A 9 -8.60 7.18 -10.07
C LYS A 9 -8.86 8.61 -9.56
N PRO A 10 -8.48 8.95 -8.32
CA PRO A 10 -8.57 10.32 -7.83
C PRO A 10 -7.69 11.26 -8.67
N GLU A 11 -8.24 12.40 -9.06
CA GLU A 11 -7.47 13.47 -9.67
C GLU A 11 -6.95 14.37 -8.56
N ILE A 12 -5.63 14.44 -8.43
CA ILE A 12 -4.93 15.15 -7.35
C ILE A 12 -4.13 16.29 -7.98
N VAL A 13 -4.27 17.50 -7.43
CA VAL A 13 -3.53 18.70 -7.85
C VAL A 13 -2.77 19.29 -6.67
N ILE A 14 -1.64 19.92 -6.95
CA ILE A 14 -0.92 20.74 -5.99
C ILE A 14 -1.47 22.15 -6.12
N GLN A 15 -2.07 22.66 -5.05
CA GLN A 15 -2.61 24.01 -5.00
C GLN A 15 -1.50 25.01 -4.62
N ASP A 16 -0.62 24.64 -3.71
CA ASP A 16 0.55 25.41 -3.30
C ASP A 16 1.73 24.47 -3.03
N ALA A 17 2.74 24.51 -3.90
CA ALA A 17 3.92 23.66 -3.78
C ALA A 17 4.86 24.10 -2.64
N ILE A 18 4.79 25.34 -2.18
CA ILE A 18 5.61 25.86 -1.08
C ILE A 18 5.04 25.39 0.25
N ASN A 19 3.71 25.43 0.38
CA ASN A 19 3.00 25.00 1.58
C ASN A 19 2.58 23.52 1.55
N ASN A 20 2.89 22.80 0.47
CA ASN A 20 2.50 21.40 0.24
C ASN A 20 0.99 21.19 0.31
N ASP A 21 0.22 22.18 -0.15
CA ASP A 21 -1.24 22.10 -0.21
C ASP A 21 -1.65 21.27 -1.42
N ILE A 22 -2.30 20.15 -1.18
CA ILE A 22 -2.72 19.19 -2.19
C ILE A 22 -4.22 18.97 -2.06
N ARG A 23 -4.91 18.96 -3.19
CA ARG A 23 -6.36 18.81 -3.25
C ARG A 23 -6.77 17.70 -4.19
N ILE A 24 -7.77 16.92 -3.80
CA ILE A 24 -8.47 16.00 -4.69
C ILE A 24 -9.55 16.81 -5.42
N VAL A 25 -9.44 16.93 -6.73
CA VAL A 25 -10.38 17.73 -7.56
C VAL A 25 -11.47 16.88 -8.19
N ARG A 26 -11.29 15.56 -8.27
CA ARG A 26 -12.31 14.60 -8.74
C ARG A 26 -12.15 13.24 -8.06
N ASN A 27 -13.27 12.54 -7.90
CA ASN A 27 -13.36 11.17 -7.39
C ASN A 27 -12.89 11.01 -5.93
N GLU A 28 -12.99 12.06 -5.13
CA GLU A 28 -12.64 12.03 -3.70
C GLU A 28 -13.55 11.06 -2.93
N GLU A 29 -14.83 11.04 -3.29
CA GLU A 29 -15.87 10.18 -2.72
C GLU A 29 -15.57 8.68 -2.83
N HIS A 30 -14.69 8.30 -3.76
CA HIS A 30 -14.30 6.93 -4.00
C HIS A 30 -13.10 6.48 -3.17
N CYS A 31 -12.32 7.40 -2.59
CA CYS A 31 -11.08 7.09 -1.91
C CYS A 31 -11.15 7.33 -0.39
N LEU A 32 -10.12 6.87 0.31
CA LEU A 32 -9.90 7.15 1.73
C LEU A 32 -8.76 8.15 1.87
N VAL A 33 -8.96 9.14 2.75
CA VAL A 33 -7.96 10.13 3.12
C VAL A 33 -7.60 9.91 4.58
N TYR A 34 -6.40 9.37 4.82
CA TYR A 34 -5.81 9.32 6.15
C TYR A 34 -5.09 10.64 6.42
N ASP A 35 -5.55 11.37 7.41
CA ASP A 35 -5.22 12.76 7.73
C ASP A 35 -4.52 12.94 9.08
N ARG A 36 -4.29 11.85 9.83
CA ARG A 36 -3.52 11.91 11.07
C ARG A 36 -2.00 11.92 10.78
N PRO A 37 -1.18 12.51 11.67
CA PRO A 37 0.27 12.42 11.58
C PRO A 37 0.77 10.97 11.59
N MET A 38 1.77 10.66 10.75
CA MET A 38 2.45 9.36 10.79
C MET A 38 3.31 9.27 12.04
N GLN A 39 3.15 8.20 12.81
CA GLN A 39 3.98 7.95 13.99
C GLN A 39 5.36 7.40 13.58
N ALA A 40 6.38 7.64 14.41
CA ALA A 40 7.72 7.07 14.18
C ALA A 40 7.71 5.53 14.20
N SER A 41 6.71 4.92 14.86
CA SER A 41 6.44 3.48 14.92
C SER A 41 5.71 2.92 13.69
N GLY A 42 5.46 3.72 12.65
CA GLY A 42 4.76 3.30 11.45
C GLY A 42 3.24 3.41 11.57
N LEU A 43 2.51 2.53 10.85
CA LEU A 43 1.05 2.47 10.87
C LEU A 43 0.56 1.03 11.09
N THR A 44 0.00 0.79 12.27
CA THR A 44 -0.53 -0.50 12.72
C THR A 44 -2.02 -0.65 12.41
N LYS A 45 -2.54 -1.88 12.56
CA LYS A 45 -3.98 -2.15 12.53
C LYS A 45 -4.74 -1.35 13.60
N GLU A 46 -4.16 -1.19 14.78
CA GLU A 46 -4.76 -0.42 15.87
C GLU A 46 -5.01 1.03 15.45
N GLU A 47 -3.98 1.69 14.92
CA GLU A 47 -4.05 3.07 14.49
C GLU A 47 -5.01 3.26 13.31
N MET A 48 -5.01 2.32 12.36
CA MET A 48 -5.95 2.34 11.24
C MET A 48 -7.39 2.15 11.71
N LEU A 49 -7.63 1.25 12.67
CA LEU A 49 -8.95 1.03 13.24
C LEU A 49 -9.43 2.23 14.05
N SER A 50 -8.54 2.81 14.87
CA SER A 50 -8.82 4.03 15.64
C SER A 50 -9.20 5.19 14.72
N TRP A 51 -8.47 5.37 13.61
CA TRP A 51 -8.82 6.36 12.58
C TRP A 51 -10.17 6.08 11.94
N TRP A 52 -10.44 4.82 11.60
CA TRP A 52 -11.71 4.43 10.99
C TRP A 52 -12.90 4.66 11.93
N LYS A 53 -12.75 4.34 13.23
CA LYS A 53 -13.79 4.55 14.26
C LYS A 53 -14.17 6.02 14.37
N GLU A 54 -13.18 6.90 14.47
CA GLU A 54 -13.41 8.35 14.53
C GLU A 54 -14.11 8.84 13.26
N ARG A 55 -13.63 8.42 12.08
CA ARG A 55 -14.23 8.79 10.80
C ARG A 55 -15.70 8.35 10.66
N GLN A 56 -16.05 7.18 11.17
CA GLN A 56 -17.41 6.64 11.12
C GLN A 56 -18.29 7.10 12.29
N GLY A 57 -17.72 7.76 13.31
CA GLY A 57 -18.44 8.12 14.53
C GLY A 57 -18.98 6.90 15.29
N THR A 58 -18.29 5.75 15.22
CA THR A 58 -18.73 4.50 15.87
C THR A 58 -17.79 4.08 17.00
N GLU A 59 -18.37 3.69 18.13
CA GLU A 59 -17.63 3.10 19.24
C GLU A 59 -17.57 1.56 19.17
N ASP A 60 -18.45 0.93 18.38
CA ASP A 60 -18.50 -0.53 18.20
C ASP A 60 -17.25 -0.99 17.42
N GLU A 61 -16.34 -1.63 18.16
CA GLU A 61 -15.09 -2.11 17.60
C GLU A 61 -15.28 -3.26 16.61
N SER A 62 -16.24 -4.15 16.85
CA SER A 62 -16.48 -5.30 15.98
C SER A 62 -17.03 -4.85 14.63
N ASP A 63 -17.98 -3.91 14.65
CA ASP A 63 -18.52 -3.31 13.44
C ASP A 63 -17.47 -2.47 12.69
N ALA A 64 -16.66 -1.67 13.41
CA ALA A 64 -15.57 -0.91 12.82
C ALA A 64 -14.52 -1.80 12.13
N ARG A 65 -14.11 -2.91 12.76
CA ARG A 65 -13.17 -3.87 12.16
C ARG A 65 -13.74 -4.49 10.89
N ARG A 66 -15.02 -4.88 10.92
CA ARG A 66 -15.71 -5.49 9.77
C ARG A 66 -15.84 -4.51 8.61
N SER A 67 -16.38 -3.32 8.87
CA SER A 67 -16.61 -2.30 7.85
C SER A 67 -15.30 -1.77 7.25
N LEU A 68 -14.25 -1.59 8.05
CA LEU A 68 -12.91 -1.25 7.56
C LEU A 68 -12.37 -2.35 6.63
N SER A 69 -12.41 -3.62 7.07
CA SER A 69 -11.94 -4.74 6.25
C SER A 69 -12.68 -4.82 4.91
N GLN A 70 -14.01 -4.69 4.93
CA GLN A 70 -14.82 -4.67 3.71
C GLN A 70 -14.45 -3.50 2.80
N ARG A 71 -14.26 -2.31 3.37
CA ARG A 71 -13.89 -1.09 2.63
C ARG A 71 -12.53 -1.21 1.96
N LEU A 72 -11.55 -1.82 2.61
CA LEU A 72 -10.21 -2.05 2.05
C LEU A 72 -10.24 -3.13 0.97
N MET A 73 -10.91 -4.27 1.23
CA MET A 73 -11.05 -5.34 0.25
C MET A 73 -11.76 -4.90 -1.03
N ALA A 74 -12.74 -4.01 -0.93
CA ALA A 74 -13.47 -3.48 -2.07
C ALA A 74 -12.59 -2.67 -3.04
N SER A 75 -11.42 -2.20 -2.60
CA SER A 75 -10.49 -1.46 -3.46
C SER A 75 -9.57 -2.36 -4.31
N LEU A 76 -9.46 -3.65 -3.98
CA LEU A 76 -8.50 -4.55 -4.60
C LEU A 76 -8.89 -4.89 -6.05
N ALA A 77 -7.95 -4.68 -6.97
CA ALA A 77 -8.19 -4.69 -8.42
C ALA A 77 -7.95 -6.05 -9.07
N SER A 78 -7.30 -7.00 -8.39
CA SER A 78 -6.97 -8.32 -8.94
C SER A 78 -7.12 -9.46 -7.92
N ASP A 79 -7.19 -10.70 -8.41
CA ASP A 79 -7.24 -11.89 -7.55
C ASP A 79 -5.92 -12.08 -6.79
N GLY A 80 -4.78 -11.69 -7.38
CA GLY A 80 -3.49 -11.68 -6.72
C GLY A 80 -3.47 -10.73 -5.52
N GLU A 81 -3.97 -9.50 -5.69
CA GLU A 81 -4.11 -8.53 -4.58
C GLU A 81 -5.04 -9.05 -3.48
N ARG A 82 -6.21 -9.60 -3.84
CA ARG A 82 -7.15 -10.21 -2.89
C ARG A 82 -6.52 -11.34 -2.10
N ASN A 83 -5.72 -12.18 -2.75
CA ASN A 83 -5.02 -13.27 -2.09
C ASN A 83 -3.92 -12.75 -1.16
N VAL A 84 -3.09 -11.80 -1.61
CA VAL A 84 -2.08 -11.13 -0.77
C VAL A 84 -2.69 -10.57 0.51
N PHE A 85 -3.75 -9.77 0.36
CA PHE A 85 -4.44 -9.15 1.49
C PHE A 85 -5.02 -10.19 2.45
N SER A 86 -5.73 -11.19 1.91
CA SER A 86 -6.38 -12.23 2.72
C SER A 86 -5.38 -13.11 3.45
N VAL A 87 -4.32 -13.55 2.78
CA VAL A 87 -3.28 -14.40 3.37
C VAL A 87 -2.53 -13.64 4.46
N TYR A 88 -2.15 -12.38 4.21
CA TYR A 88 -1.45 -11.56 5.20
C TYR A 88 -2.23 -11.47 6.52
N TYR A 89 -3.50 -11.03 6.47
CA TYR A 89 -4.29 -10.88 7.69
C TYR A 89 -4.66 -12.21 8.36
N ARG A 90 -4.81 -13.29 7.57
CA ARG A 90 -5.07 -14.64 8.11
C ARG A 90 -3.84 -15.23 8.82
N ALA A 91 -2.67 -15.18 8.17
CA ALA A 91 -1.46 -15.84 8.63
C ALA A 91 -0.85 -15.16 9.86
N PHE A 92 -1.04 -13.85 10.01
CA PHE A 92 -0.47 -13.06 11.10
C PHE A 92 -1.54 -12.54 12.07
N LYS A 93 -2.70 -13.18 12.14
CA LYS A 93 -3.81 -12.79 13.03
C LYS A 93 -3.39 -12.73 14.51
N ASP A 94 -2.44 -13.56 14.92
CA ASP A 94 -1.99 -13.68 16.33
C ASP A 94 -1.17 -12.46 16.78
N LEU A 95 -0.66 -11.63 15.85
CA LEU A 95 -0.08 -10.33 16.17
C LEU A 95 -1.15 -9.29 16.58
N GLY A 96 -2.43 -9.61 16.38
CA GLY A 96 -3.55 -8.79 16.83
C GLY A 96 -3.52 -7.38 16.26
N ASP A 97 -3.47 -6.41 17.14
CA ASP A 97 -3.52 -4.98 16.83
C ASP A 97 -2.15 -4.38 16.48
N LYS A 98 -1.06 -5.07 16.89
CA LYS A 98 0.32 -4.68 16.59
C LYS A 98 0.76 -5.01 15.16
N LEU A 99 -0.04 -5.77 14.42
CA LEU A 99 0.29 -6.09 13.03
C LEU A 99 0.29 -4.78 12.20
N PRO A 100 1.34 -4.51 11.42
CA PRO A 100 1.35 -3.37 10.49
C PRO A 100 0.17 -3.44 9.52
N ALA A 101 -0.48 -2.30 9.30
CA ALA A 101 -1.59 -2.21 8.37
C ALA A 101 -1.07 -2.39 6.93
N LEU A 102 -1.62 -3.37 6.20
CA LEU A 102 -1.35 -3.54 4.78
C LEU A 102 -2.32 -2.64 4.01
N ILE A 103 -1.83 -1.47 3.61
CA ILE A 103 -2.66 -0.38 3.06
C ILE A 103 -2.78 -0.58 1.55
N PRO A 104 -3.97 -0.87 1.00
CA PRO A 104 -4.13 -1.13 -0.42
C PRO A 104 -4.27 0.14 -1.25
N GLN A 105 -3.84 0.07 -2.51
CA GLN A 105 -4.17 1.02 -3.58
C GLN A 105 -3.82 2.46 -3.22
N VAL A 106 -2.55 2.74 -2.92
CA VAL A 106 -2.09 4.05 -2.46
C VAL A 106 -1.76 4.96 -3.65
N TYR A 107 -2.50 6.07 -3.75
CA TYR A 107 -2.32 7.08 -4.80
C TYR A 107 -1.36 8.19 -4.38
N LEU A 108 -1.32 8.50 -3.09
CA LEU A 108 -0.42 9.49 -2.54
C LEU A 108 -0.06 9.14 -1.09
N HIS A 109 1.23 9.06 -0.81
CA HIS A 109 1.76 9.04 0.54
C HIS A 109 2.56 10.33 0.74
N TYR A 110 2.23 11.10 1.79
CA TYR A 110 2.89 12.37 2.06
C TYR A 110 4.26 12.10 2.69
N ASP A 111 5.30 12.11 1.86
CA ASP A 111 6.66 12.27 2.33
C ASP A 111 7.33 13.49 1.68
N PRO A 112 8.33 14.12 2.34
CA PRO A 112 9.02 15.31 1.84
C PRO A 112 9.64 15.13 0.44
N TYR A 113 9.93 13.89 0.05
CA TYR A 113 10.54 13.57 -1.24
C TYR A 113 9.52 13.56 -2.38
N THR A 114 8.31 13.03 -2.12
CA THR A 114 7.16 13.08 -3.01
C THR A 114 6.82 14.55 -3.32
N LEU A 115 6.95 15.45 -2.34
CA LEU A 115 6.77 16.89 -2.51
C LEU A 115 7.82 17.54 -3.42
N ALA A 116 9.09 17.11 -3.36
CA ALA A 116 10.13 17.59 -4.26
C ALA A 116 9.91 17.13 -5.72
N GLN A 117 9.40 15.92 -5.93
CA GLN A 117 9.00 15.43 -7.26
C GLN A 117 7.75 16.14 -7.81
N LEU A 118 6.91 16.69 -6.93
CA LEU A 118 5.75 17.50 -7.29
C LEU A 118 6.14 18.92 -7.77
N GLY A 119 7.41 19.31 -7.70
CA GLY A 119 7.97 20.62 -8.08
C GLY A 119 7.89 21.00 -9.56
N GLY A 120 6.69 21.05 -10.16
CA GLY A 120 6.43 21.72 -11.44
C GLY A 120 5.94 20.82 -12.59
N VAL A 121 5.74 19.52 -12.38
CA VAL A 121 5.15 18.63 -13.38
C VAL A 121 3.64 18.50 -13.09
N GLY A 122 2.80 19.05 -13.97
CA GLY A 122 1.37 19.28 -13.76
C GLY A 122 0.47 18.06 -13.50
N ARG A 123 1.01 16.85 -13.37
CA ARG A 123 0.32 15.63 -12.93
C ARG A 123 1.35 14.69 -12.30
N LEU A 124 1.02 14.08 -11.17
CA LEU A 124 1.74 12.90 -10.66
C LEU A 124 1.74 11.84 -11.77
N SER A 125 2.89 11.62 -12.40
CA SER A 125 3.10 10.50 -13.33
C SER A 125 2.95 9.14 -12.63
N ARG A 126 2.99 9.15 -11.30
CA ARG A 126 3.08 7.95 -10.49
C ARG A 126 1.80 7.11 -10.50
N GLN A 127 1.99 5.86 -10.90
CA GLN A 127 1.01 4.79 -10.81
C GLN A 127 0.83 4.44 -9.33
N ARG A 128 -0.44 4.31 -8.96
CA ARG A 128 -0.92 3.79 -7.68
C ARG A 128 -0.06 2.60 -7.21
N MET A 129 0.44 2.65 -5.98
CA MET A 129 1.11 1.50 -5.34
C MET A 129 0.04 0.48 -4.93
N ASP A 130 0.23 -0.81 -5.23
CA ASP A 130 -0.80 -1.81 -4.91
C ASP A 130 -0.94 -2.04 -3.40
N PHE A 131 0.18 -2.11 -2.67
CA PHE A 131 0.18 -2.12 -1.20
C PHE A 131 1.34 -1.32 -0.61
N LEU A 132 1.08 -0.67 0.52
CA LEU A 132 2.06 0.02 1.36
C LEU A 132 2.03 -0.53 2.78
N LEU A 133 3.22 -0.74 3.35
CA LEU A 133 3.46 -1.01 4.76
C LEU A 133 4.37 0.08 5.31
N LEU A 134 3.98 0.64 6.46
CA LEU A 134 4.75 1.63 7.18
C LEU A 134 5.18 1.00 8.52
N PHE A 135 6.43 0.57 8.61
CA PHE A 135 7.02 -0.03 9.81
C PHE A 135 7.65 1.02 10.73
N SER A 136 8.19 2.09 10.14
CA SER A 136 8.72 3.25 10.85
C SER A 136 8.82 4.45 9.90
N ASP A 137 9.40 5.55 10.39
CA ASP A 137 9.83 6.69 9.57
C ASP A 137 10.70 6.30 8.36
N ALA A 138 11.61 5.35 8.53
CA ALA A 138 12.52 4.83 7.50
C ALA A 138 12.07 3.50 6.89
N GLY A 139 11.29 2.68 7.61
CA GLY A 139 10.83 1.38 7.15
C GLY A 139 9.56 1.48 6.31
N ARG A 140 9.67 1.86 5.03
CA ARG A 140 8.53 1.99 4.10
C ARG A 140 8.64 0.92 3.02
N VAL A 141 7.64 0.07 2.92
CA VAL A 141 7.67 -1.07 2.00
C VAL A 141 6.49 -1.01 1.05
N VAL A 142 6.79 -1.04 -0.24
CA VAL A 142 5.82 -1.20 -1.33
C VAL A 142 5.83 -2.65 -1.78
N VAL A 143 4.64 -3.24 -1.84
CA VAL A 143 4.41 -4.56 -2.45
C VAL A 143 3.52 -4.38 -3.68
N GLU A 144 4.04 -4.77 -4.84
CA GLU A 144 3.36 -4.63 -6.14
C GLU A 144 2.94 -5.99 -6.69
N VAL A 145 1.77 -6.03 -7.34
CA VAL A 145 1.19 -7.24 -7.94
C VAL A 145 1.16 -7.09 -9.46
N ASP A 146 2.22 -7.58 -10.12
CA ASP A 146 2.42 -7.40 -11.55
C ASP A 146 1.71 -8.49 -12.37
N GLY A 147 0.66 -8.09 -13.08
CA GLY A 147 0.12 -8.84 -14.21
C GLY A 147 0.67 -8.36 -15.57
N SER A 148 0.24 -9.03 -16.65
CA SER A 148 0.65 -8.68 -18.02
C SER A 148 0.30 -7.24 -18.39
N GLN A 149 -0.75 -6.67 -17.81
CA GLN A 149 -1.16 -5.28 -18.02
C GLN A 149 -0.11 -4.22 -17.64
N HIS A 150 0.90 -4.57 -16.82
CA HIS A 150 1.95 -3.61 -16.41
C HIS A 150 3.05 -3.45 -17.46
N PHE A 151 3.27 -4.47 -18.30
CA PHE A 151 4.35 -4.48 -19.28
C PHE A 151 3.89 -4.81 -20.70
N ALA A 152 2.57 -4.92 -20.92
CA ALA A 152 2.00 -5.17 -22.24
C ALA A 152 1.22 -3.96 -22.77
N GLU A 153 1.21 -3.83 -24.08
CA GLU A 153 0.42 -2.87 -24.85
C GLU A 153 -0.27 -3.64 -25.98
N ASP A 154 -1.59 -3.46 -26.12
CA ASP A 154 -2.43 -4.22 -27.06
C ASP A 154 -2.25 -5.75 -26.95
N GLY A 155 -2.08 -6.25 -25.71
CA GLY A 155 -1.90 -7.67 -25.41
C GLY A 155 -0.52 -8.24 -25.75
N LYS A 156 0.45 -7.41 -26.15
CA LYS A 156 1.82 -7.82 -26.47
C LYS A 156 2.82 -7.17 -25.50
N PRO A 157 3.92 -7.86 -25.12
CA PRO A 157 4.97 -7.24 -24.32
C PRO A 157 5.50 -5.95 -24.98
N SER A 158 5.63 -4.88 -24.19
CA SER A 158 6.12 -3.58 -24.60
C SER A 158 7.35 -3.21 -23.78
N LEU A 159 8.49 -3.07 -24.45
CA LEU A 159 9.75 -2.66 -23.81
C LEU A 159 9.66 -1.25 -23.22
N ALA A 160 8.85 -0.37 -23.81
CA ALA A 160 8.61 0.97 -23.29
C ALA A 160 7.89 0.92 -21.93
N ARG A 161 6.79 0.15 -21.84
CA ARG A 161 6.05 -0.05 -20.58
C ARG A 161 6.94 -0.68 -19.50
N TYR A 162 7.74 -1.67 -19.89
CA TYR A 162 8.72 -2.27 -19.00
C TYR A 162 9.75 -1.25 -18.50
N ALA A 163 10.30 -0.41 -19.39
CA ALA A 163 11.27 0.62 -19.04
C ALA A 163 10.70 1.65 -18.05
N ASP A 164 9.46 2.10 -18.26
CA ASP A 164 8.75 3.01 -17.37
C ASP A 164 8.54 2.40 -15.97
N MET A 165 8.12 1.13 -15.93
CA MET A 165 7.92 0.40 -14.67
C MET A 165 9.23 0.29 -13.87
N VAL A 166 10.33 -0.12 -14.50
CA VAL A 166 11.62 -0.23 -13.80
C VAL A 166 12.20 1.13 -13.42
N ALA A 167 11.87 2.20 -14.15
CA ALA A 167 12.24 3.57 -13.76
C ALA A 167 11.49 4.00 -12.51
N ALA A 168 10.17 3.81 -12.47
CA ALA A 168 9.35 4.13 -11.30
C ALA A 168 9.80 3.37 -10.02
N ASP A 169 10.30 2.15 -10.18
CA ASP A 169 10.91 1.37 -9.08
C ASP A 169 12.18 2.00 -8.54
N ARG A 170 13.06 2.45 -9.43
CA ARG A 170 14.30 3.12 -9.02
C ARG A 170 13.95 4.42 -8.30
N ASP A 171 12.98 5.16 -8.79
CA ASP A 171 12.52 6.39 -8.15
C ASP A 171 11.96 6.12 -6.75
N LEU A 172 11.21 5.04 -6.54
CA LEU A 172 10.79 4.59 -5.20
C LEU A 172 11.95 4.30 -4.28
N ARG A 173 12.91 3.51 -4.78
CA ARG A 173 14.05 3.08 -3.96
C ARG A 173 14.93 4.26 -3.58
N LEU A 174 15.13 5.20 -4.50
CA LEU A 174 15.83 6.47 -4.23
C LEU A 174 15.04 7.36 -3.27
N ALA A 175 13.71 7.28 -3.27
CA ALA A 175 12.84 7.93 -2.29
C ALA A 175 12.83 7.25 -0.91
N GLY A 176 13.59 6.16 -0.73
CA GLY A 176 13.70 5.44 0.55
C GLY A 176 12.68 4.32 0.75
N TYR A 177 11.94 3.92 -0.29
CA TYR A 177 11.04 2.76 -0.21
C TYR A 177 11.79 1.47 -0.53
N GLU A 178 11.47 0.41 0.19
CA GLU A 178 11.75 -0.95 -0.25
C GLU A 178 10.64 -1.41 -1.22
N VAL A 179 11.01 -1.97 -2.37
CA VAL A 179 10.04 -2.37 -3.40
C VAL A 179 10.17 -3.86 -3.69
N TYR A 180 9.08 -4.59 -3.47
CA TYR A 180 8.95 -6.02 -3.74
C TYR A 180 7.83 -6.27 -4.73
N ARG A 181 8.18 -6.79 -5.91
CA ARG A 181 7.24 -7.14 -6.99
C ARG A 181 6.97 -8.63 -6.99
N PHE A 182 5.70 -8.99 -7.17
CA PHE A 182 5.26 -10.36 -7.40
C PHE A 182 4.64 -10.47 -8.78
N GLY A 183 5.02 -11.49 -9.54
CA GLY A 183 4.23 -11.87 -10.71
C GLY A 183 2.86 -12.41 -10.29
N ALA A 184 1.81 -12.08 -11.02
CA ALA A 184 0.44 -12.54 -10.73
C ALA A 184 0.32 -14.08 -10.61
N ASN A 185 1.15 -14.82 -11.35
CA ASN A 185 1.22 -16.29 -11.30
C ASN A 185 1.81 -16.82 -9.99
N GLU A 186 2.60 -16.03 -9.25
CA GLU A 186 3.10 -16.40 -7.92
C GLU A 186 2.01 -16.32 -6.86
N LEU A 187 1.08 -15.37 -7.06
CA LEU A 187 0.04 -14.98 -6.11
C LEU A 187 -1.28 -15.69 -6.33
N THR A 188 -1.38 -16.55 -7.34
CA THR A 188 -2.59 -17.33 -7.64
C THR A 188 -2.25 -18.81 -7.80
N GLY A 189 -3.25 -19.68 -7.66
CA GLY A 189 -3.08 -21.13 -7.78
C GLY A 189 -2.41 -21.82 -6.59
N HIS A 190 -2.02 -23.08 -6.78
CA HIS A 190 -1.47 -23.96 -5.75
C HIS A 190 -0.16 -23.40 -5.16
N GLY A 191 -0.04 -23.42 -3.83
CA GLY A 191 1.15 -22.97 -3.12
C GLY A 191 1.28 -21.45 -2.96
N SER A 192 0.31 -20.67 -3.46
CA SER A 192 0.38 -19.20 -3.41
C SER A 192 0.33 -18.66 -1.98
N ALA A 193 -0.52 -19.24 -1.13
CA ALA A 193 -0.65 -18.83 0.26
C ALA A 193 0.66 -19.04 1.05
N GLU A 194 1.32 -20.17 0.86
CA GLU A 194 2.58 -20.52 1.50
C GLU A 194 3.71 -19.58 1.06
N ARG A 195 3.76 -19.22 -0.23
CA ARG A 195 4.73 -18.25 -0.76
C ARG A 195 4.52 -16.85 -0.19
N ILE A 196 3.28 -16.37 -0.19
CA ILE A 196 2.91 -15.06 0.37
C ILE A 196 3.27 -15.01 1.86
N GLU A 197 2.87 -16.02 2.62
CA GLU A 197 3.15 -16.11 4.06
C GLU A 197 4.66 -16.15 4.33
N ALA A 198 5.41 -16.97 3.59
CA ALA A 198 6.86 -17.06 3.76
C ALA A 198 7.56 -15.73 3.49
N PHE A 199 7.13 -14.98 2.47
CA PHE A 199 7.63 -13.65 2.20
C PHE A 199 7.34 -12.69 3.36
N PHE A 200 6.08 -12.52 3.75
CA PHE A 200 5.73 -11.57 4.80
C PHE A 200 6.33 -11.95 6.15
N ARG A 201 6.48 -13.24 6.45
CA ARG A 201 7.17 -13.69 7.67
C ARG A 201 8.62 -13.20 7.70
N ARG A 202 9.34 -13.25 6.56
CA ARG A 202 10.70 -12.72 6.43
C ARG A 202 10.70 -11.19 6.51
N LEU A 203 9.75 -10.53 5.87
CA LEU A 203 9.61 -9.07 5.90
C LEU A 203 9.35 -8.56 7.32
N LEU A 204 8.38 -9.13 8.03
CA LEU A 204 8.05 -8.78 9.41
C LEU A 204 9.24 -9.01 10.36
N ARG A 205 10.07 -10.04 10.13
CA ARG A 205 11.32 -10.24 10.88
C ARG A 205 12.37 -9.17 10.55
N LYS A 206 12.54 -8.83 9.28
CA LYS A 206 13.47 -7.78 8.83
C LYS A 206 13.18 -6.45 9.51
N HIS A 207 11.90 -6.12 9.70
CA HIS A 207 11.46 -4.91 10.38
C HIS A 207 11.15 -5.11 11.88
N ALA A 208 11.68 -6.17 12.50
CA ALA A 208 11.58 -6.44 13.94
C ALA A 208 10.16 -6.51 14.53
N VAL A 209 9.14 -6.78 13.69
CA VAL A 209 7.75 -7.03 14.13
C VAL A 209 7.61 -8.46 14.67
N LEU A 210 8.30 -9.40 14.04
CA LEU A 210 8.43 -10.77 14.54
C LEU A 210 9.85 -10.98 15.09
N PRO A 211 10.03 -11.83 16.12
CA PRO A 211 11.35 -12.21 16.57
C PRO A 211 12.15 -12.81 15.41
N GLY A 212 13.45 -12.50 15.37
CA GLY A 212 14.38 -13.11 14.44
C GLY A 212 14.25 -14.64 14.46
N ALA A 213 14.62 -15.30 13.37
CA ALA A 213 14.77 -16.75 13.44
C ALA A 213 15.82 -17.02 14.51
N GLY A 214 15.39 -17.51 15.67
CA GLY A 214 16.31 -17.87 16.73
C GLY A 214 17.37 -18.77 16.12
N SER A 215 18.64 -18.43 16.34
CA SER A 215 19.70 -19.42 16.32
C SER A 215 19.27 -20.51 17.30
N ALA A 216 18.63 -21.56 16.76
CA ALA A 216 18.57 -22.83 17.43
C ALA A 216 20.02 -23.33 17.48
N GLU A 217 20.71 -23.00 18.59
CA GLU A 217 21.80 -23.83 19.09
C GLU A 217 21.26 -25.21 19.51
#